data_AF-A0A132B1M7-F1
#
_entry.id   AF-A0A132B1M7-F1
#
_cell.length_a   1.000
_cell.length_b   1.000
_cell.length_c   1.000
_cell.angle_alpha   90.00
_cell.angle_beta   90.00
_cell.angle_gamma   90.00
#
_symmetry.space_group_name_H-M   'P 1'
#
loop_
_entity.id
_entity.type
_entity.pdbx_description
1 polymer ?
#
loop_
_entity_poly.entity_id
_entity_poly.type
_entity_poly.pdbx_seq_one_letter_code
_entity_poly.pdbx_strand_id
1 'polypeptide(L)'
;TIDKTQDMKETSFLQFGELPKEIRLAIWEAAIPGPRIVDLRDQPLKITAGELKDQIREQKEKMFGFHPMGGFKSKCPAPEILFACRESHEVATRYYERAF
;
A
#
# COMPACT_ATOMS: atom_id res chain seq x y z
N THR A 1 25.68 13.88 -39.16
CA THR A 1 24.69 14.37 -38.19
C THR A 1 23.77 13.22 -37.86
N ILE A 2 23.99 12.57 -36.72
CA ILE A 2 23.24 11.36 -36.33
C ILE A 2 21.97 11.84 -35.63
N ASP A 3 20.84 11.45 -36.22
CA ASP A 3 19.48 11.78 -35.81
C ASP A 3 19.19 11.12 -34.45
N LYS A 4 19.06 11.93 -33.38
CA LYS A 4 18.75 11.48 -32.02
C LYS A 4 17.23 11.33 -31.88
N THR A 5 16.67 10.35 -32.58
CA THR A 5 15.24 10.05 -32.51
C THR A 5 15.04 8.59 -32.14
N GLN A 6 15.31 8.25 -30.88
CA GLN A 6 14.77 7.08 -30.17
C GLN A 6 14.49 7.54 -28.73
N ASP A 7 13.40 8.28 -28.52
CA ASP A 7 12.06 7.76 -28.22
C ASP A 7 12.02 7.19 -26.78
N MET A 8 11.67 8.06 -25.82
CA MET A 8 11.29 7.69 -24.45
C MET A 8 9.93 6.95 -24.44
N LYS A 9 9.80 5.88 -25.24
CA LYS A 9 8.57 5.08 -25.24
C LYS A 9 8.60 4.05 -24.14
N GLU A 10 7.74 4.34 -23.17
CA GLU A 10 6.86 3.37 -22.52
C GLU A 10 7.54 2.41 -21.55
N THR A 11 7.58 2.83 -20.28
CA THR A 11 7.81 1.97 -19.11
C THR A 11 6.65 0.98 -18.87
N SER A 12 5.99 0.50 -19.93
CA SER A 12 4.90 -0.45 -19.86
C SER A 12 5.26 -1.72 -20.60
N PHE A 13 5.36 -2.81 -19.85
CA PHE A 13 5.48 -4.16 -20.40
C PHE A 13 4.11 -4.59 -20.94
N LEU A 14 3.71 -4.06 -22.10
CA LEU A 14 2.39 -4.28 -22.72
C LEU A 14 2.14 -5.76 -23.05
N GLN A 15 3.21 -6.51 -23.31
CA GLN A 15 3.16 -7.94 -23.63
C GLN A 15 2.55 -8.79 -22.51
N PHE A 16 2.57 -8.34 -21.25
CA PHE A 16 1.97 -9.11 -20.17
C PHE A 16 0.50 -9.38 -20.42
N GLY A 17 -0.25 -8.40 -20.95
CA GLY A 17 -1.69 -8.56 -21.24
C GLY A 17 -1.99 -9.49 -22.42
N GLU A 18 -1.03 -9.73 -23.30
CA GLU A 18 -1.17 -10.59 -24.47
C GLU A 18 -0.99 -12.09 -24.14
N LEU A 19 -0.44 -12.40 -22.96
CA LEU A 19 -0.25 -13.77 -22.51
C LEU A 19 -1.59 -14.46 -22.21
N PRO A 20 -1.71 -15.79 -22.51
CA PRO A 20 -2.83 -16.59 -22.05
C PRO A 20 -3.05 -16.44 -20.54
N LYS A 21 -4.31 -16.47 -20.13
CA LYS A 21 -4.71 -16.19 -18.73
C LYS A 21 -3.99 -17.09 -17.74
N GLU A 22 -3.81 -18.37 -18.09
CA GLU A 22 -3.14 -19.38 -17.27
C GLU A 22 -1.69 -18.98 -16.97
N ILE A 23 -0.98 -18.44 -17.97
CA ILE A 23 0.40 -18.00 -17.83
C ILE A 23 0.47 -16.74 -16.97
N ARG A 24 -0.44 -15.78 -17.17
CA ARG A 24 -0.50 -14.56 -16.35
C ARG A 24 -0.75 -14.90 -14.87
N LEU A 25 -1.68 -15.81 -14.61
CA LEU A 25 -1.95 -16.29 -13.25
C LEU A 25 -0.75 -17.01 -12.64
N ALA A 26 -0.08 -17.89 -13.40
CA ALA A 26 1.13 -18.58 -12.92
C ALA A 26 2.27 -17.60 -12.59
N ILE A 27 2.44 -16.55 -13.39
CA ILE A 27 3.41 -15.48 -13.11
C ILE A 27 3.04 -14.75 -11.80
N TRP A 28 1.78 -14.39 -11.61
CA TRP A 28 1.35 -13.73 -10.38
C TRP A 28 1.52 -14.61 -9.15
N GLU A 29 1.18 -15.90 -9.24
CA GLU A 29 1.39 -16.85 -8.14
C GLU A 29 2.87 -17.00 -7.79
N ALA A 30 3.75 -17.06 -8.80
CA ALA A 30 5.20 -17.11 -8.59
C ALA A 30 5.79 -15.79 -8.06
N ALA A 31 5.14 -14.65 -8.33
CA ALA A 31 5.57 -13.33 -7.88
C ALA A 31 5.15 -13.01 -6.44
N ILE A 32 4.35 -13.86 -5.79
CA ILE A 32 3.99 -13.70 -4.38
C ILE A 32 5.28 -13.77 -3.55
N PRO A 33 5.64 -12.69 -2.81
CA PRO A 33 6.79 -12.76 -1.95
C PRO A 33 6.49 -13.74 -0.82
N GLY A 34 7.49 -14.52 -0.42
CA GLY A 34 7.37 -15.45 0.70
C GLY A 34 7.03 -14.74 2.03
N PRO A 35 6.92 -15.50 3.14
CA PRO A 35 6.65 -14.94 4.45
C PRO A 35 7.63 -13.81 4.79
N ARG A 36 7.11 -12.64 5.18
CA ARG A 36 7.90 -11.44 5.51
C ARG A 36 7.58 -10.94 6.90
N ILE A 37 8.62 -10.53 7.61
CA ILE A 37 8.49 -9.88 8.92
C ILE A 37 8.22 -8.39 8.67
N VAL A 38 7.13 -7.87 9.25
CA VAL A 38 6.73 -6.48 9.15
C VAL A 38 6.94 -5.81 10.50
N ASP A 39 7.76 -4.76 10.54
CA ASP A 39 7.92 -3.92 11.74
C ASP A 39 6.69 -3.04 11.90
N LEU A 40 5.85 -3.33 12.89
CA LEU A 40 4.70 -2.52 13.28
C LEU A 40 5.06 -1.71 14.52
N ARG A 41 5.01 -0.38 14.38
CA ARG A 41 5.24 0.55 15.48
C ARG A 41 3.98 1.32 15.80
N ASP A 42 3.58 1.27 17.06
CA ASP A 42 2.53 2.13 17.60
C ASP A 42 2.99 3.59 17.54
N GLN A 43 2.12 4.45 17.00
CA GLN A 43 2.31 5.89 16.98
C GLN A 43 1.00 6.63 17.22
N PRO A 44 1.03 7.76 17.95
CA PRO A 44 -0.14 8.61 18.07
C PRO A 44 -0.52 9.15 16.68
N LEU A 45 -1.80 9.04 16.32
CA LEU A 45 -2.31 9.65 15.10
C LEU A 45 -2.12 11.17 15.19
N LYS A 46 -1.54 11.75 14.13
CA LYS A 46 -1.54 13.20 13.97
C LYS A 46 -2.97 13.59 13.63
N ILE A 47 -3.67 14.19 14.59
CA ILE A 47 -5.01 14.74 14.39
C ILE A 47 -4.95 15.67 13.17
N THR A 48 -5.74 15.39 12.14
CA THR A 48 -5.80 16.23 10.94
C THR A 48 -6.29 17.61 11.36
N ALA A 49 -5.60 18.67 10.93
CA ALA A 49 -5.80 20.06 11.38
C ALA A 49 -7.24 20.60 11.23
N GLY A 50 -8.12 19.92 10.49
CA GLY A 50 -9.54 20.25 10.36
C GLY A 50 -10.36 19.99 11.63
N GLU A 51 -10.02 18.99 12.44
CA GLU A 51 -10.73 18.64 13.69
C GLU A 51 -10.08 19.31 14.93
N LEU A 52 -8.84 19.76 14.75
CA LEU A 52 -8.01 20.40 15.79
C LEU A 52 -8.59 21.74 16.27
N LYS A 53 -9.36 22.45 15.43
CA LYS A 53 -9.87 23.79 15.74
C LYS A 53 -11.13 23.78 16.60
N ASP A 54 -11.96 22.75 16.50
CA ASP A 54 -13.32 22.81 17.05
C ASP A 54 -13.44 22.19 18.46
N GLN A 55 -12.45 21.40 18.91
CA GLN A 55 -12.57 20.64 20.18
C GLN A 55 -11.47 20.90 21.20
N ILE A 56 -10.31 21.43 20.79
CA ILE A 56 -9.20 21.76 21.72
C ILE A 56 -9.56 22.94 22.63
N ARG A 57 -10.48 23.82 22.21
CA ARG A 57 -10.65 25.10 22.90
C ARG A 57 -11.29 25.01 24.29
N GLU A 58 -12.16 24.04 24.59
CA GLU A 58 -13.09 24.27 25.72
C GLU A 58 -13.33 23.13 26.74
N GLN A 59 -13.01 21.85 26.50
CA GLN A 59 -13.69 20.79 27.31
C GLN A 59 -12.83 19.67 27.93
N LYS A 60 -11.70 19.25 27.35
CA LYS A 60 -11.10 17.93 27.70
C LYS A 60 -9.93 17.93 28.67
N GLU A 61 -9.58 19.08 29.25
CA GLU A 61 -8.49 19.22 30.24
C GLU A 61 -8.80 18.59 31.62
N LYS A 62 -9.98 17.98 31.85
CA LYS A 62 -10.42 17.71 33.24
C LYS A 62 -10.84 16.30 33.68
N MET A 63 -10.97 15.25 32.85
CA MET A 63 -11.69 14.05 33.36
C MET A 63 -11.06 12.66 33.23
N PHE A 64 -10.63 12.14 32.08
CA PHE A 64 -10.19 10.73 32.03
C PHE A 64 -9.20 10.48 30.89
N GLY A 65 -8.21 9.62 31.15
CA GLY A 65 -7.04 9.33 30.32
C GLY A 65 -7.28 9.32 28.81
N PHE A 66 -7.07 10.48 28.19
CA PHE A 66 -7.04 10.64 26.75
C PHE A 66 -5.78 9.98 26.21
N HIS A 67 -5.84 8.67 25.96
CA HIS A 67 -4.88 8.00 25.10
C HIS A 67 -5.14 8.56 23.69
N PRO A 68 -4.18 9.25 23.07
CA PRO A 68 -4.35 9.66 21.67
C PRO A 68 -4.70 8.40 20.87
N MET A 69 -5.70 8.47 19.98
CA MET A 69 -6.04 7.35 19.11
C MET A 69 -4.74 6.86 18.45
N GLY A 70 -4.31 5.66 18.83
CA GLY A 70 -3.07 5.05 18.37
C GLY A 70 -3.28 4.49 16.98
N GLY A 71 -2.32 4.72 16.10
CA GLY A 71 -2.24 4.11 14.79
C GLY A 71 -0.97 3.29 14.68
N PHE A 72 -1.02 2.20 13.92
CA PHE A 72 0.18 1.44 13.61
C PHE A 72 0.81 1.98 12.33
N LYS A 73 2.13 2.16 12.32
CA LYS A 73 2.89 2.44 11.11
C LYS A 73 3.91 1.34 10.86
N SER A 74 4.16 1.07 9.59
CA SER A 74 5.30 0.25 9.17
C SER A 74 6.27 1.05 8.30
N LYS A 75 7.56 0.74 8.43
CA LYS A 75 8.60 1.15 7.46
C LYS A 75 8.71 0.15 6.29
N CYS A 76 8.10 -1.02 6.41
CA CYS A 76 8.11 -2.03 5.38
C CYS A 76 7.15 -1.60 4.26
N PRO A 77 7.63 -1.42 3.01
CA PRO A 77 6.73 -1.12 1.92
C PRO A 77 5.75 -2.27 1.72
N ALA A 78 4.51 -1.92 1.40
CA ALA A 78 3.53 -2.92 1.04
C ALA A 78 3.99 -3.64 -0.24
N PRO A 79 3.78 -4.96 -0.37
CA PRO A 79 4.21 -5.70 -1.56
C PRO A 79 3.55 -5.14 -2.82
N GLU A 80 4.36 -4.89 -3.85
CA GLU A 80 3.92 -4.28 -5.10
C GLU A 80 2.81 -5.07 -5.80
N ILE A 81 2.79 -6.40 -5.62
CA ILE A 81 1.77 -7.29 -6.17
C ILE A 81 0.34 -6.96 -5.67
N LEU A 82 0.19 -6.30 -4.51
CA LEU A 82 -1.13 -5.84 -4.05
C LEU A 82 -1.67 -4.69 -4.91
N PHE A 83 -0.81 -3.91 -5.57
CA PHE A 83 -1.18 -2.64 -6.21
C PHE A 83 -0.86 -2.57 -7.71
N ALA A 84 -0.30 -3.64 -8.30
CA ALA A 84 0.08 -3.65 -9.71
C ALA A 84 -1.13 -3.54 -10.66
N CYS A 85 -2.14 -4.40 -10.49
CA CYS A 85 -3.38 -4.38 -11.26
C CYS A 85 -4.47 -5.21 -10.55
N ARG A 86 -5.70 -5.20 -11.10
CA ARG A 86 -6.83 -5.97 -10.53
C ARG A 86 -6.53 -7.47 -10.44
N GLU A 87 -5.98 -8.06 -11.50
CA GLU A 87 -5.66 -9.51 -11.53
C GLU A 87 -4.62 -9.87 -10.48
N SER A 88 -3.56 -9.07 -10.38
CA SER A 88 -2.52 -9.20 -9.38
C SER A 88 -3.08 -9.12 -7.94
N HIS A 89 -3.98 -8.16 -7.69
CA HIS A 89 -4.65 -8.01 -6.40
C HIS A 89 -5.50 -9.24 -6.06
N GLU A 90 -6.30 -9.76 -7.00
CA GLU A 90 -7.14 -10.95 -6.80
C GLU A 90 -6.29 -12.18 -6.43
N VAL A 91 -5.11 -12.36 -7.02
CA VAL A 91 -4.16 -13.42 -6.65
C VAL A 91 -3.58 -13.14 -5.25
N ALA A 92 -3.10 -11.93 -5.00
CA ALA A 92 -2.47 -11.55 -3.75
C ALA A 92 -3.41 -11.71 -2.54
N THR A 93 -4.69 -11.36 -2.67
CA THR A 93 -5.67 -11.49 -1.57
C THR A 93 -5.96 -12.93 -1.14
N ARG A 94 -5.51 -13.94 -1.89
CA ARG A 94 -5.59 -15.35 -1.48
C ARG A 94 -4.53 -15.70 -0.43
N TYR A 95 -3.42 -14.95 -0.41
CA TYR A 95 -2.26 -15.20 0.46
C TYR A 95 -2.15 -14.19 1.62
N TYR A 96 -2.70 -12.98 1.43
CA TYR A 96 -2.69 -11.92 2.44
C TYR A 96 -4.05 -11.81 3.13
N GLU A 97 -4.08 -12.05 4.44
CA GLU A 97 -5.26 -11.81 5.28
C GLU A 97 -5.34 -10.33 5.68
N ARG A 98 -6.55 -9.76 5.64
CA ARG A 98 -6.80 -8.37 6.06
C ARG A 98 -6.77 -8.29 7.58
N ALA A 99 -5.83 -7.54 8.14
CA ALA A 99 -5.61 -7.46 9.58
C ALA A 99 -6.53 -6.47 10.33
N PHE A 100 -7.12 -5.48 9.65
CA PHE A 100 -8.01 -4.46 10.24
C PHE A 100 -8.96 -3.86 9.20
#